data_AF-A0A2B7GV42-F1
#
_entry.id   AF-A0A2B7GV42-F1
#
_cell.length_a   1.000
_cell.length_b   1.000
_cell.length_c   1.000
_cell.angle_alpha   90.00
_cell.angle_beta   90.00
_cell.angle_gamma   90.00
#
_symmetry.space_group_name_H-M   'P 1'
#
loop_
_entity.id
_entity.type
_entity.pdbx_description
1 polymer ?
#
loop_
_entity_poly.entity_id
_entity_poly.type
_entity_poly.pdbx_seq_one_letter_code
_entity_poly.pdbx_strand_id
1 'polypeptide(L)'
;MRKSGSWMTIWDDRILEYIRNEDSGSPKKLEESGYVRVSKSHISRRLRTLAEHDLLTHLGNGVYVITERGEAYLDGEFDTSEDATESLVDETTENEESKFDSEGN
;
A
#
# COMPACT_ATOMS: atom_id res chain seq x y z
N MET A 1 -19.20 -11.12 -0.66
CA MET A 1 -19.04 -9.86 0.11
C MET A 1 -17.61 -9.86 0.62
N ARG A 2 -16.83 -8.78 0.40
CA ARG A 2 -15.43 -8.73 0.84
C ARG A 2 -15.36 -8.90 2.35
N LYS A 3 -14.38 -9.66 2.81
CA LYS A 3 -14.18 -9.96 4.22
C LYS A 3 -12.91 -9.27 4.71
N SER A 4 -13.06 -7.99 5.04
CA SER A 4 -11.96 -7.12 5.45
C SER A 4 -11.55 -7.41 6.89
N GLY A 5 -10.25 -7.58 7.13
CA GLY A 5 -9.68 -7.70 8.47
C GLY A 5 -9.76 -6.40 9.28
N SER A 6 -9.71 -6.51 10.60
CA SER A 6 -9.79 -5.38 11.53
C SER A 6 -8.64 -4.36 11.41
N TRP A 7 -7.54 -4.78 10.79
CA TRP A 7 -6.36 -3.95 10.49
C TRP A 7 -6.50 -3.11 9.22
N MET A 8 -7.53 -3.38 8.40
CA MET A 8 -7.81 -2.65 7.17
C MET A 8 -8.56 -1.35 7.44
N THR A 9 -8.39 -0.41 6.52
CA THR A 9 -9.04 0.88 6.44
C THR A 9 -9.79 0.99 5.12
N ILE A 10 -10.69 1.96 4.99
CA ILE A 10 -11.39 2.21 3.72
C ILE A 10 -10.46 2.49 2.54
N TRP A 11 -9.22 2.92 2.81
CA TRP A 11 -8.25 3.24 1.77
C TRP A 11 -7.53 2.02 1.21
N ASP A 12 -7.50 0.91 1.93
CA ASP A 12 -6.82 -0.30 1.47
C ASP A 12 -7.54 -0.94 0.30
N ASP A 13 -8.87 -1.03 0.39
CA ASP A 13 -9.72 -1.42 -0.74
C ASP A 13 -9.46 -0.53 -1.95
N ARG A 14 -9.33 0.78 -1.76
CA ARG A 14 -9.10 1.74 -2.86
C ARG A 14 -7.71 1.60 -3.47
N ILE A 15 -6.71 1.34 -2.64
CA ILE A 15 -5.34 1.10 -3.11
C ILE A 15 -5.29 -0.20 -3.91
N LEU A 16 -5.89 -1.29 -3.41
CA LEU A 16 -5.95 -2.57 -4.11
C LEU A 16 -6.72 -2.46 -5.44
N GLU A 17 -7.89 -1.80 -5.44
CA GLU A 17 -8.67 -1.53 -6.65
C GLU A 17 -7.89 -0.73 -7.68
N TYR A 18 -7.16 0.31 -7.25
CA TYR A 18 -6.33 1.12 -8.14
C TYR A 18 -5.23 0.27 -8.77
N ILE A 19 -4.50 -0.51 -7.96
CA ILE A 19 -3.38 -1.33 -8.43
C ILE A 19 -3.86 -2.43 -9.39
N ARG A 20 -5.02 -3.03 -9.12
CA ARG A 20 -5.65 -3.99 -10.04
C ARG A 20 -5.96 -3.37 -11.39
N ASN A 21 -6.49 -2.15 -11.42
CA ASN A 21 -6.89 -1.49 -12.66
C ASN A 21 -5.70 -0.94 -13.47
N GLU A 22 -4.63 -0.53 -12.79
CA GLU A 22 -3.46 0.14 -13.41
C GLU A 22 -2.23 -0.78 -13.51
N ASP A 23 -2.39 -2.08 -13.23
CA ASP A 23 -1.37 -3.14 -13.09
C ASP A 23 -0.32 -2.89 -11.98
N SER A 24 -0.10 -1.65 -11.56
CA SER A 24 0.90 -1.25 -10.58
C SER A 24 0.55 0.06 -9.87
N GLY A 25 1.05 0.21 -8.64
CA GLY A 25 0.90 1.43 -7.86
C GLY A 25 2.21 1.91 -7.25
N SER A 26 2.29 3.20 -6.99
CA SER A 26 3.32 3.80 -6.13
C SER A 26 2.70 4.89 -5.28
N PRO A 27 3.31 5.29 -4.16
CA PRO A 27 2.77 6.35 -3.30
C PRO A 27 2.47 7.64 -4.07
N LYS A 28 3.34 8.00 -5.02
CA LYS A 28 3.16 9.19 -5.86
C LYS A 28 1.99 9.05 -6.83
N LYS A 29 1.92 7.93 -7.57
CA LYS A 29 0.83 7.68 -8.52
C LYS A 29 -0.54 7.67 -7.83
N LEU A 30 -0.62 7.03 -6.66
CA LEU A 30 -1.85 6.95 -5.87
C LEU A 30 -2.29 8.33 -5.34
N GLU A 31 -1.36 9.15 -4.87
CA GLU A 31 -1.66 10.53 -4.45
C GLU A 31 -2.16 11.38 -5.62
N GLU A 32 -1.45 11.34 -6.75
CA GLU A 32 -1.77 12.12 -7.96
C GLU A 32 -3.07 11.66 -8.63
N SER A 33 -3.45 10.38 -8.48
CA SER A 33 -4.69 9.82 -9.06
C SER A 33 -5.96 10.48 -8.52
N GLY A 34 -5.93 11.04 -7.30
CA GLY A 34 -7.11 11.49 -6.59
C GLY A 34 -8.09 10.38 -6.16
N TYR A 35 -7.79 9.11 -6.48
CA TYR A 35 -8.57 7.94 -6.11
C TYR A 35 -8.50 7.67 -4.60
N VAL A 36 -7.36 8.02 -3.99
CA VAL A 36 -7.12 7.96 -2.56
C VAL A 36 -6.87 9.37 -2.04
N ARG A 37 -7.67 9.83 -1.07
CA ARG A 37 -7.62 11.21 -0.55
C ARG A 37 -6.92 11.31 0.81
N VAL A 38 -5.72 10.75 0.88
CA VAL A 38 -4.84 10.85 2.06
C VAL A 38 -3.43 11.22 1.63
N SER A 39 -2.60 11.65 2.57
CA SER A 39 -1.22 12.04 2.27
C SER A 39 -0.41 10.88 1.69
N LYS A 40 0.57 11.18 0.83
CA LYS A 40 1.57 10.22 0.36
C LYS A 40 2.18 9.38 1.48
N SER A 41 2.50 9.99 2.63
CA SER A 41 3.07 9.28 3.79
C SER A 41 2.11 8.26 4.41
N HIS A 42 0.79 8.50 4.34
CA HIS A 42 -0.21 7.54 4.76
C HIS A 42 -0.35 6.42 3.72
N ILE A 43 -0.38 6.76 2.42
CA ILE A 43 -0.38 5.78 1.32
C ILE A 43 0.81 4.82 1.43
N SER A 44 2.03 5.35 1.64
CA SER A 44 3.24 4.52 1.81
C SER A 44 3.12 3.53 2.96
N ARG A 45 2.53 3.94 4.09
CA ARG A 45 2.30 3.02 5.23
C ARG A 45 1.30 1.93 4.86
N ARG A 46 0.20 2.27 4.20
CA ARG A 46 -0.82 1.29 3.78
C ARG A 46 -0.29 0.30 2.74
N LEU A 47 0.50 0.76 1.76
CA LEU A 47 1.14 -0.12 0.78
C LEU A 47 2.05 -1.17 1.44
N ARG A 48 2.82 -0.76 2.46
CA ARG A 48 3.63 -1.70 3.24
C ARG A 48 2.78 -2.70 4.02
N THR A 49 1.77 -2.23 4.74
CA THR A 49 0.85 -3.12 5.47
C THR A 49 0.14 -4.11 4.53
N LEU A 50 -0.31 -3.66 3.36
CA LEU A 50 -0.90 -4.55 2.35
C LEU A 50 0.09 -5.60 1.83
N ALA A 51 1.38 -5.24 1.69
CA ALA A 51 2.42 -6.18 1.31
C ALA A 51 2.78 -7.15 2.45
N GLU A 52 2.76 -6.69 3.70
CA GLU A 52 2.97 -7.55 4.90
C GLU A 52 1.89 -8.65 5.02
N HIS A 53 0.68 -8.39 4.50
CA HIS A 53 -0.42 -9.37 4.45
C HIS A 53 -0.52 -10.14 3.12
N ASP A 54 0.54 -10.11 2.29
CA ASP A 54 0.62 -10.76 0.99
C ASP A 54 -0.49 -10.37 0.00
N LEU A 55 -1.11 -9.19 0.16
CA LEU A 55 -2.11 -8.67 -0.79
C LEU A 55 -1.44 -7.88 -1.92
N LEU A 56 -0.24 -7.38 -1.68
CA LEU A 56 0.61 -6.72 -2.67
C LEU A 56 2.03 -7.30 -2.63
N THR A 57 2.77 -7.16 -3.72
CA THR A 57 4.21 -7.43 -3.77
C THR A 57 4.97 -6.16 -4.10
N HIS A 58 6.02 -5.85 -3.33
CA HIS A 58 6.92 -4.73 -3.61
C HIS A 58 8.00 -5.16 -4.62
N LEU A 59 8.09 -4.45 -5.75
CA LEU A 59 9.06 -4.73 -6.81
C LEU A 59 10.32 -3.84 -6.74
N GLY A 60 10.46 -3.04 -5.68
CA GLY A 60 11.51 -2.02 -5.56
C GLY A 60 11.10 -0.64 -6.10
N ASN A 61 11.89 0.40 -5.80
CA ASN A 61 11.63 1.80 -6.21
C ASN A 61 10.22 2.33 -5.86
N GLY A 62 9.60 1.78 -4.81
CA GLY A 62 8.25 2.15 -4.38
C GLY A 62 7.13 1.66 -5.30
N VAL A 63 7.40 0.70 -6.19
CA VAL A 63 6.41 0.06 -7.07
C VAL A 63 5.83 -1.17 -6.38
N TYR A 64 4.50 -1.27 -6.40
CA TYR A 64 3.72 -2.38 -5.87
C TYR A 64 2.81 -2.95 -6.94
N VAL A 65 2.64 -4.26 -6.94
CA VAL A 65 1.71 -5.00 -7.81
C VAL A 65 0.80 -5.86 -6.96
N ILE A 66 -0.40 -6.17 -7.47
CA ILE A 66 -1.36 -7.02 -6.77
C ILE A 66 -0.95 -8.50 -6.87
N THR A 67 -1.15 -9.24 -5.79
CA THR A 67 -0.92 -10.70 -5.76
C THR A 67 -2.21 -11.45 -6.12
N GLU A 68 -2.10 -12.75 -6.40
CA GLU A 68 -3.29 -13.62 -6.57
C GLU A 68 -4.22 -13.57 -5.34
N ARG A 69 -3.64 -13.44 -4.15
CA ARG A 69 -4.36 -13.32 -2.88
C ARG A 69 -5.07 -11.97 -2.76
N GLY A 70 -4.44 -10.88 -3.20
CA GLY A 70 -5.08 -9.57 -3.30
C GLY A 70 -6.26 -9.56 -4.28
N GLU A 71 -6.11 -10.20 -5.43
CA GLU A 71 -7.18 -10.41 -6.42
C GLU A 71 -8.36 -11.19 -5.81
N ALA A 72 -8.09 -12.35 -5.22
CA ALA A 72 -9.09 -13.17 -4.56
C ALA A 72 -9.82 -12.42 -3.43
N TYR A 73 -9.11 -11.56 -2.68
CA TYR A 73 -9.72 -10.70 -1.68
C TYR A 73 -10.70 -9.70 -2.31
N LEU A 74 -10.31 -9.03 -3.40
CA LEU A 74 -11.17 -8.07 -4.10
C LEU A 74 -12.42 -8.74 -4.69
N ASP A 75 -12.29 -9.98 -5.14
CA ASP A 75 -13.38 -10.82 -5.67
C ASP A 75 -14.25 -11.43 -4.55
N GLY A 76 -13.80 -11.32 -3.29
CA GLY A 76 -14.51 -11.82 -2.12
C GLY A 76 -14.38 -13.33 -1.92
N GLU A 77 -13.38 -13.93 -2.55
CA GLU A 77 -13.01 -15.34 -2.45
C GLU A 77 -12.00 -15.58 -1.31
N PHE A 78 -11.40 -14.52 -0.77
CA PHE A 78 -10.41 -14.57 0.31
C PHE A 78 -10.79 -13.72 1.53
N ASP A 79 -10.44 -14.19 2.73
CA ASP A 79 -10.77 -13.57 4.02
C ASP A 79 -9.52 -13.01 4.71
N THR A 80 -9.42 -11.68 4.84
CA THR A 80 -8.24 -11.03 5.47
C THR A 80 -8.39 -10.84 6.98
N SER A 81 -9.48 -11.35 7.58
CA SER A 81 -9.73 -11.24 9.02
C SER A 81 -8.95 -12.24 9.87
N GLU A 82 -8.47 -13.34 9.28
CA GLU A 82 -7.76 -14.40 10.01
C GLU A 82 -6.22 -14.28 9.93
N ASP A 83 -5.65 -13.55 8.97
CA ASP A 83 -4.20 -13.45 8.76
C ASP A 83 -3.52 -12.33 9.56
N ALA A 84 -3.68 -12.34 10.87
CA ALA A 84 -2.78 -11.62 11.77
C ALA A 84 -1.50 -12.45 11.99
N THR A 85 -0.66 -12.58 10.96
CA THR A 85 0.63 -13.26 11.11
C THR A 85 1.58 -12.39 11.94
N GLU A 86 1.95 -12.93 13.10
CA GLU A 86 2.95 -12.44 14.02
C GLU A 86 4.32 -12.27 13.33
N SER A 87 4.64 -11.08 12.80
CA SER A 87 6.02 -10.75 12.45
C SER A 87 6.27 -9.24 12.44
N LEU A 88 6.46 -8.67 13.63
CA LEU A 88 7.09 -7.36 13.80
C LEU A 88 8.51 -7.55 14.31
N VAL A 89 9.44 -7.88 13.41
CA VAL A 89 10.85 -7.44 13.50
C VAL A 89 11.40 -7.27 12.08
N ASP A 90 11.30 -6.08 11.52
CA ASP A 90 12.37 -5.60 10.65
C ASP A 90 12.53 -4.09 10.81
N GLU A 91 13.59 -3.74 11.54
CA GLU A 91 14.21 -2.43 11.50
C GLU A 91 14.98 -2.30 10.18
N THR A 92 14.47 -1.53 9.24
CA THR A 92 15.29 -0.91 8.17
C THR A 92 14.62 0.43 7.79
N THR A 93 15.02 1.54 8.42
CA THR A 93 16.09 2.50 8.03
C THR A 93 16.02 3.06 6.61
N GLU A 94 16.37 4.35 6.54
CA GLU A 94 16.75 5.20 5.39
C GLU A 94 15.60 5.92 4.68
N ASN A 95 15.38 7.21 5.00
CA ASN A 95 16.17 8.39 4.62
C ASN A 95 15.96 8.77 3.15
N GLU A 96 15.19 9.84 2.91
CA GLU A 96 15.55 10.80 1.86
C GLU A 96 15.31 12.22 2.38
N GLU A 97 16.44 12.86 2.72
CA GLU A 97 16.62 14.29 2.70
C GLU A 97 16.14 14.86 1.36
N SER A 98 15.05 15.62 1.37
CA SER A 98 14.88 16.68 0.38
C SER A 98 15.36 17.99 1.01
N LYS A 99 16.65 18.25 0.82
CA LYS A 99 17.29 19.54 1.08
C LYS A 99 16.50 20.63 0.35
N PHE A 100 15.82 21.49 1.10
CA PHE A 100 15.14 22.66 0.54
C PHE A 100 16.22 23.71 0.26
N ASP A 101 16.39 24.04 -1.02
CA ASP A 101 17.16 25.19 -1.44
C ASP A 101 16.47 26.47 -0.97
N SER A 102 17.18 27.34 -0.24
CA SER A 102 16.82 28.76 -0.16
C SER A 102 18.03 29.64 0.23
N GLU A 103 18.48 30.37 -0.79
CA GLU A 103 18.84 31.80 -0.81
C GLU A 103 20.01 32.35 0.01
N GLY A 104 20.85 33.12 -0.69
CA GLY A 104 21.29 34.41 -0.17
C GLY A 104 22.76 34.75 -0.40
N ASN A 105 23.11 35.25 -1.58
CA ASN A 105 24.09 36.34 -1.70
C ASN A 105 23.79 37.22 -2.91
#